data_AF-V5IDZ1-F1
#
_entry.id   AF-V5IDZ1-F1
#
_cell.length_a   1.000
_cell.length_b   1.000
_cell.length_c   1.000
_cell.angle_alpha   90.00
_cell.angle_beta   90.00
_cell.angle_gamma   90.00
#
_symmetry.space_group_name_H-M   'P 1'
#
loop_
_entity.id
_entity.type
_entity.pdbx_description
1 polymer ?
#
loop_
_entity_poly.entity_id
_entity_poly.type
_entity_poly.pdbx_seq_one_letter_code
_entity_poly.pdbx_strand_id
1 'polypeptide(L)'
;PAVKTFFFKLHTGTLPVKVWMKQRGMFVPWSVDCLLCKQPESVEHVFIDCWDAVLFWDILKRTLKKDLIITPYYIRFLPVDKHELVPYDLF
;
A
#
# COMPACT_ATOMS: atom_id res chain seq x y z
N PRO A 1 -4.15 2.27 17.04
CA PRO A 1 -3.57 3.58 16.65
C PRO A 1 -2.72 3.56 15.36
N ALA A 2 -1.79 2.60 15.22
CA ALA A 2 -0.87 2.54 14.08
C ALA A 2 -1.55 2.21 12.74
N VAL A 3 -2.49 1.25 12.74
CA VAL A 3 -3.18 0.78 11.53
C VAL A 3 -4.05 1.87 10.89
N LYS A 4 -4.86 2.59 11.69
CA LYS A 4 -5.69 3.73 11.21
C LYS A 4 -4.82 4.82 10.57
N THR A 5 -3.69 5.15 11.19
CA THR A 5 -2.74 6.15 10.67
C THR A 5 -2.08 5.69 9.37
N PHE A 6 -1.76 4.41 9.25
CA PHE A 6 -1.21 3.84 8.02
C PHE A 6 -2.19 4.00 6.86
N PHE A 7 -3.44 3.53 7.01
CA PHE A 7 -4.44 3.64 5.95
C PHE A 7 -4.79 5.08 5.60
N PHE A 8 -4.83 5.98 6.59
CA PHE A 8 -4.98 7.41 6.34
C PHE A 8 -3.86 7.94 5.43
N LYS A 9 -2.60 7.67 5.77
CA LYS A 9 -1.44 8.09 4.97
C LYS A 9 -1.41 7.45 3.59
N LEU A 10 -1.83 6.19 3.46
CA LEU A 10 -1.94 5.48 2.19
C LEU A 10 -2.98 6.15 1.29
N HIS A 11 -4.15 6.46 1.85
CA HIS A 11 -5.22 7.17 1.16
C HIS A 11 -4.81 8.57 0.69
N THR A 12 -4.18 9.35 1.56
CA THR A 12 -3.79 10.73 1.26
C THR A 12 -2.51 10.84 0.44
N GLY A 13 -1.85 9.72 0.12
CA GLY A 13 -0.57 9.72 -0.61
C GLY A 13 0.57 10.37 0.20
N THR A 14 0.50 10.29 1.52
CA THR A 14 1.51 10.86 2.44
C THR A 14 2.30 9.77 3.17
N LEU A 15 2.37 8.57 2.59
CA LEU A 15 3.26 7.53 3.08
C LEU A 15 4.72 7.94 2.80
N PRO A 16 5.62 7.82 3.78
CA PRO A 16 7.01 8.22 3.64
C PRO A 16 7.83 7.17 2.89
N VAL A 17 7.44 6.83 1.66
CA VAL A 17 8.25 6.04 0.73
C VAL A 17 9.43 6.88 0.25
N LYS A 18 10.54 6.26 -0.17
CA LYS A 18 11.78 7.00 -0.50
C LYS A 18 11.58 8.10 -1.53
N VAL A 19 10.79 7.85 -2.58
CA VAL A 19 10.49 8.86 -3.61
C VAL A 19 9.76 10.06 -2.98
N TRP A 20 8.76 9.82 -2.15
CA TRP A 20 8.02 10.88 -1.44
C TRP A 20 8.93 11.65 -0.48
N MET A 21 9.82 10.96 0.24
CA MET A 21 10.77 11.59 1.16
C MET A 21 11.73 12.52 0.42
N LYS A 22 12.31 12.06 -0.70
CA LYS A 22 13.19 12.88 -1.54
C LYS A 22 12.47 14.10 -2.11
N GLN A 23 11.23 13.97 -2.57
CA GLN A 23 10.42 15.08 -3.08
C GLN A 23 10.14 16.15 -2.01
N ARG A 24 10.09 15.77 -0.73
CA ARG A 24 9.89 16.68 0.41
C ARG A 24 11.20 17.25 0.97
N GLY A 25 12.33 17.01 0.31
CA GLY A 25 13.65 17.51 0.74
C GLY A 25 14.22 16.78 1.96
N MET A 26 13.67 15.61 2.34
CA MET A 26 14.25 14.79 3.40
C MET A 26 15.47 14.02 2.90
N PHE A 27 16.44 13.82 3.79
CA PHE A 27 17.61 13.02 3.49
C PHE A 27 17.22 11.54 3.34
N VAL A 28 17.48 10.96 2.16
CA VAL A 28 17.32 9.54 1.88
C VAL A 28 18.70 8.96 1.58
N PRO A 29 19.23 8.06 2.42
CA PRO A 29 20.56 7.49 2.19
C PRO A 29 20.57 6.56 0.98
N TRP A 30 21.74 6.47 0.34
CA TRP A 30 22.02 5.62 -0.82
C TRP A 30 21.22 5.97 -2.09
N SER A 31 20.05 5.37 -2.27
CA SER A 31 19.19 5.58 -3.44
C SER A 31 17.72 5.62 -3.04
N VAL A 32 16.89 6.21 -3.89
CA VAL A 32 15.43 6.12 -3.81
C VAL A 32 14.87 4.81 -4.38
N ASP A 33 15.73 3.98 -4.94
CA ASP A 33 15.31 2.74 -5.57
C ASP A 33 15.05 1.64 -4.54
N CYS A 34 14.13 0.75 -4.89
CA CYS A 34 13.89 -0.49 -4.17
C CYS A 34 15.11 -1.40 -4.27
N LEU A 35 15.46 -2.03 -3.15
CA LEU A 35 16.64 -2.89 -3.05
C LEU A 35 16.51 -4.12 -3.96
N LEU A 36 15.30 -4.66 -4.10
CA LEU A 36 14.99 -5.87 -4.87
C LEU A 36 14.86 -5.58 -6.36
N CYS A 37 14.05 -4.59 -6.74
CA CYS A 37 13.66 -4.36 -8.13
C CYS A 37 14.51 -3.31 -8.85
N LYS A 38 15.34 -2.54 -8.14
CA LYS A 38 16.18 -1.45 -8.69
C LYS A 38 15.40 -0.37 -9.45
N GLN A 39 14.16 -0.13 -9.03
CA GLN A 39 13.28 0.94 -9.56
C GLN A 39 12.87 1.88 -8.43
N PRO A 40 12.46 3.13 -8.74
CA PRO A 40 12.06 4.10 -7.72
C PRO A 40 10.99 3.55 -6.77
N GLU A 41 11.25 3.64 -5.47
CA GLU A 41 10.35 3.14 -4.43
C GLU A 41 9.18 4.12 -4.22
N SER A 42 8.14 3.97 -5.04
CA SER A 42 6.84 4.64 -4.90
C SER A 42 5.85 3.78 -4.11
N VAL A 43 4.68 4.33 -3.81
CA VAL A 43 3.58 3.59 -3.16
C VAL A 43 3.11 2.45 -4.07
N GLU A 44 2.95 2.71 -5.36
CA GLU A 44 2.55 1.72 -6.35
C GLU A 44 3.59 0.58 -6.42
N HIS A 45 4.88 0.94 -6.48
CA HIS A 45 5.92 -0.06 -6.49
C HIS A 45 5.88 -0.94 -5.23
N VAL A 46 5.91 -0.34 -4.04
CA VAL A 46 6.02 -1.08 -2.77
C VAL A 46 4.81 -1.97 -2.51
N PHE A 47 3.60 -1.56 -2.93
CA PHE A 47 2.37 -2.29 -2.62
C PHE A 47 1.80 -3.11 -3.77
N ILE A 48 2.30 -2.98 -5.00
CA ILE A 48 1.74 -3.68 -6.17
C ILE A 48 2.83 -4.38 -6.95
N ASP A 49 3.83 -3.63 -7.41
CA ASP A 49 4.75 -4.12 -8.44
C ASP A 49 6.01 -4.79 -7.87
N CYS A 50 6.31 -4.58 -6.59
CA CYS A 50 7.49 -5.17 -5.94
C CYS A 50 7.30 -6.67 -5.75
N TRP A 51 8.39 -7.44 -5.84
CA TRP A 51 8.38 -8.89 -5.60
C TRP A 51 7.78 -9.26 -4.25
N ASP A 52 8.10 -8.53 -3.20
CA ASP A 52 7.53 -8.75 -1.86
C ASP A 52 6.02 -8.52 -1.85
N ALA A 53 5.53 -7.50 -2.58
CA ALA A 53 4.11 -7.20 -2.68
C ALA A 53 3.35 -8.31 -3.42
N VAL A 54 3.88 -8.75 -4.55
CA VAL A 54 3.30 -9.84 -5.34
C VAL A 54 3.18 -11.12 -4.50
N LEU A 55 4.24 -11.49 -3.78
CA LEU A 55 4.24 -12.65 -2.89
C LEU A 55 3.24 -12.49 -1.73
N PHE A 56 3.20 -11.31 -1.11
CA PHE A 56 2.26 -11.01 -0.04
C PHE A 56 0.80 -11.17 -0.50
N TRP A 57 0.43 -10.59 -1.64
CA TRP A 57 -0.93 -10.68 -2.17
C TRP A 57 -1.31 -12.09 -2.59
N ASP A 58 -0.39 -12.84 -3.20
CA ASP A 58 -0.62 -14.24 -3.58
C ASP A 58 -0.90 -15.11 -2.35
N ILE A 59 -0.09 -14.98 -1.30
CA ILE A 59 -0.31 -15.68 -0.03
C ILE A 59 -1.65 -15.26 0.58
N LEU A 60 -1.93 -13.96 0.66
CA LEU A 60 -3.16 -13.44 1.26
C LEU A 60 -4.43 -13.94 0.54
N LYS A 61 -4.45 -13.88 -0.80
CA LYS A 61 -5.57 -14.37 -1.62
C LYS A 61 -5.83 -15.86 -1.36
N ARG A 62 -4.77 -16.68 -1.30
CA ARG A 62 -4.88 -18.11 -0.98
C ARG A 62 -5.40 -18.36 0.44
N THR A 63 -4.90 -17.61 1.42
CA THR A 63 -5.34 -17.73 2.82
C THR A 63 -6.80 -17.37 3.00
N LEU A 64 -7.26 -16.28 2.37
CA LEU A 64 -8.64 -15.82 2.47
C LEU A 64 -9.60 -16.54 1.52
N LYS A 65 -9.08 -17.28 0.53
CA LYS A 65 -9.85 -17.88 -0.57
C LYS A 65 -10.74 -16.86 -1.29
N LYS A 66 -10.26 -15.61 -1.40
CA LYS A 66 -10.94 -14.49 -2.07
C LYS A 66 -10.03 -13.91 -3.13
N ASP A 67 -10.60 -13.55 -4.27
CA ASP A 67 -9.89 -12.74 -5.25
C ASP A 67 -9.97 -11.27 -4.82
N LEU A 68 -8.80 -10.62 -4.78
CA LEU A 68 -8.66 -9.21 -4.43
C LEU A 68 -8.19 -8.46 -5.66
N ILE A 69 -8.91 -7.41 -6.06
CA ILE A 69 -8.53 -6.56 -7.18
C ILE A 69 -7.41 -5.62 -6.71
N ILE A 70 -6.17 -5.94 -7.06
CA ILE A 70 -5.00 -5.13 -6.69
C ILE A 70 -4.73 -4.12 -7.81
N THR A 71 -5.12 -2.87 -7.60
CA THR A 71 -4.80 -1.75 -8.51
C THR A 71 -4.38 -0.54 -7.69
N PRO A 72 -3.66 0.45 -8.28
CA PRO A 72 -3.26 1.68 -7.59
C PRO A 72 -4.40 2.42 -6.90
N TYR A 73 -5.61 2.32 -7.45
CA TYR A 73 -6.82 2.87 -6.86
C TYR A 73 -7.31 1.99 -5.70
N TYR A 74 -7.61 0.72 -5.97
CA TYR A 74 -8.23 -0.19 -4.97
C TYR A 74 -7.32 -0.52 -3.77
N ILE A 75 -5.99 -0.43 -3.87
CA ILE A 75 -5.14 -0.59 -2.68
C ILE A 75 -5.34 0.52 -1.65
N ARG A 76 -5.84 1.68 -2.10
CA ARG A 76 -6.12 2.80 -1.22
C ARG A 76 -7.47 2.57 -0.55
N PHE A 77 -8.50 2.15 -1.30
CA PHE A 77 -9.89 2.05 -0.83
C PHE A 77 -10.33 0.62 -0.54
N LEU A 78 -10.93 0.41 0.64
CA LEU A 78 -11.64 -0.84 0.91
C LEU A 78 -12.93 -0.86 0.07
N PRO A 79 -13.14 -1.84 -0.82
CA PRO A 79 -14.40 -2.00 -1.52
C PRO A 79 -15.47 -2.35 -0.49
N VAL A 80 -16.45 -1.47 -0.32
CA VAL A 80 -17.63 -1.72 0.50
C VAL A 80 -18.76 -2.09 -0.46
N ASP A 81 -19.19 -3.35 -0.43
CA ASP A 81 -20.41 -3.74 -1.13
C ASP A 81 -21.61 -3.06 -0.50
N LYS A 82 -22.57 -2.60 -1.32
CA LYS A 82 -23.79 -1.90 -0.86
C LYS A 82 -24.67 -2.74 0.08
N HIS A 83 -24.37 -4.03 0.24
CA HIS A 83 -25.10 -4.97 1.10
C HIS A 83 -24.24 -5.52 2.25
N GLU A 84 -22.95 -5.16 2.32
CA GLU A 84 -22.14 -5.48 3.49
C GLU A 84 -22.41 -4.44 4.58
N LEU A 85 -22.99 -4.90 5.69
CA LEU A 85 -23.07 -4.14 6.94
C LEU A 85 -21.64 -3.88 7.42
N VAL A 86 -21.04 -2.77 7.00
CA VAL A 86 -19.76 -2.33 7.57
C VAL A 86 -20.00 -2.12 9.06
N PRO A 87 -19.24 -2.76 9.96
CA PRO A 87 -19.39 -2.54 11.39
C PRO A 87 -19.24 -1.05 11.66
N TYR A 88 -20.27 -0.45 12.25
CA TYR A 88 -20.32 0.97 12.61
C TYR A 88 -19.24 1.34 13.65
N ASP A 89 -18.53 0.36 14.20
CA ASP A 89 -17.54 0.50 15.28
C ASP A 89 -16.18 1.08 14.81
N LEU A 90 -16.12 1.70 13.62
CA LEU A 90 -14.91 2.33 13.07
C LEU A 90 -14.81 3.85 13.33
N PHE A 91 -15.76 4.44 14.05
CA PHE A 91 -15.74 5.87 14.42
C PHE A 91 -14.89 6.12 15.67
#